data_AF-A0A8S3KN25-F1
#
_entry.id   AF-A0A8S3KN25-F1
#
_cell.length_a   1.000
_cell.length_b   1.000
_cell.length_c   1.000
_cell.angle_alpha   90.00
_cell.angle_beta   90.00
_cell.angle_gamma   90.00
#
_symmetry.space_group_name_H-M   'P 1'
#
loop_
_entity.id
_entity.type
_entity.pdbx_description
1 polymer ?
#
loop_
_entity_poly.entity_id
_entity_poly.type
_entity_poly.pdbx_seq_one_letter_code
_entity_poly.pdbx_strand_id
1 'polypeptide(L)'
;IIPLEAYGSEKLAMIDTLENVRVHVQKLDDKFELELSYKIRVSAQVNLNRISPLDYLYKSIHCQFEALNQDDIDCHFILRYIRASSPNTKVDHIFKVSRTNNDKRFFERNLNNRYLLWHGTNICNLIKVY
;
A
#
# COMPACT_ATOMS: atom_id res chain seq x y z
N ILE A 1 -11.62 8.20 17.76
CA ILE A 1 -10.99 8.85 18.94
C ILE A 1 -9.93 7.90 19.46
N ILE A 2 -8.67 8.35 19.57
CA ILE A 2 -7.55 7.51 20.02
C ILE A 2 -7.27 7.84 21.50
N PRO A 3 -7.25 6.86 22.41
CA PRO A 3 -6.80 7.10 23.77
C PRO A 3 -5.28 7.39 23.78
N LEU A 4 -4.88 8.51 24.38
CA LEU A 4 -3.48 8.92 24.57
C LEU A 4 -3.04 8.48 25.98
N GLU A 5 -1.92 7.76 26.09
CA GLU A 5 -1.50 7.07 27.33
C GLU A 5 -1.03 8.00 28.47
N ALA A 6 -0.93 9.30 28.26
CA ALA A 6 -0.24 10.19 29.19
C ALA A 6 -1.03 11.44 29.57
N TYR A 7 -2.33 11.33 29.89
CA TYR A 7 -3.07 12.47 30.44
C TYR A 7 -4.09 12.01 31.50
N GLY A 8 -3.58 11.46 32.60
CA GLY A 8 -4.38 11.20 33.80
C GLY A 8 -4.70 12.46 34.61
N SER A 9 -4.06 13.60 34.33
CA SER A 9 -4.27 14.84 35.12
C SER A 9 -4.00 16.16 34.38
N GLU A 10 -3.63 16.15 33.09
CA GLU A 10 -3.34 17.36 32.32
C GLU A 10 -4.28 17.49 31.11
N LYS A 11 -4.58 18.74 30.72
CA LYS A 11 -5.48 19.06 29.60
C LYS A 11 -4.84 18.64 28.27
N LEU A 12 -5.64 18.03 27.38
CA LEU A 12 -5.20 17.67 26.03
C LEU A 12 -4.54 18.86 25.33
N ALA A 13 -3.32 18.65 24.82
CA ALA A 13 -2.61 19.65 24.03
C ALA A 13 -3.43 20.00 22.77
N MET A 14 -3.56 21.30 22.48
CA MET A 14 -4.27 21.78 21.31
C MET A 14 -3.48 21.42 20.04
N ILE A 15 -4.18 20.88 19.04
CA ILE A 15 -3.61 20.61 17.71
C ILE A 15 -3.91 21.85 16.85
N ASP A 16 -3.01 22.83 16.89
CA ASP A 16 -3.15 24.13 16.22
C ASP A 16 -2.11 24.37 15.11
N THR A 17 -1.01 23.60 15.11
CA THR A 17 0.03 23.68 14.09
C THR A 17 -0.04 22.54 13.08
N LEU A 18 0.38 22.82 11.85
CA LEU A 18 0.52 21.82 10.79
C LEU A 18 1.44 20.66 11.23
N GLU A 19 2.47 20.96 12.02
CA GLU A 19 3.40 19.96 12.53
C GLU A 19 2.71 19.01 13.51
N ASN A 20 1.92 19.54 14.44
CA ASN A 20 1.12 18.71 15.36
C ASN A 20 0.15 17.81 14.58
N VAL A 21 -0.52 18.34 13.54
CA VAL A 21 -1.40 17.53 12.67
C VAL A 21 -0.62 16.40 12.01
N ARG A 22 0.55 16.67 11.42
CA ARG A 22 1.38 15.65 10.78
C ARG A 22 1.80 14.55 11.74
N VAL A 23 2.25 14.91 12.94
CA VAL A 23 2.61 13.95 13.99
C VAL A 23 1.43 13.06 14.36
N HIS A 24 0.23 13.62 14.47
CA HIS A 24 -0.97 12.84 14.78
C HIS A 24 -1.42 11.95 13.62
N VAL A 25 -1.26 12.39 12.37
CA VAL A 25 -1.49 11.56 11.17
C VAL A 25 -0.51 10.40 11.12
N GLN A 26 0.79 10.65 11.36
CA GLN A 26 1.78 9.59 11.41
C GLN A 26 1.46 8.55 12.49
N LYS A 27 1.09 8.99 13.69
CA LYS A 27 0.66 8.08 14.78
C LYS A 27 -0.55 7.23 14.41
N LEU A 28 -1.46 7.77 13.59
CA LEU A 28 -2.62 7.03 13.09
C LEU A 28 -2.19 5.96 12.09
N ASP A 29 -1.28 6.30 11.19
CA ASP A 29 -0.72 5.36 10.23
C ASP A 29 0.02 4.23 10.96
N ASP A 30 0.92 4.54 11.89
CA ASP A 30 1.67 3.54 12.67
C ASP A 30 0.74 2.55 13.41
N LYS A 31 -0.32 3.06 14.05
CA LYS A 31 -1.31 2.22 14.74
C LYS A 31 -2.07 1.32 13.78
N PHE A 32 -2.40 1.84 12.59
CA PHE A 32 -3.05 1.06 11.57
C PHE A 32 -2.14 -0.08 11.06
N GLU A 33 -0.85 0.20 10.82
CA GLU A 33 0.13 -0.83 10.43
C GLU A 33 0.23 -1.94 11.49
N LEU A 34 0.23 -1.56 12.78
CA LEU A 34 0.24 -2.51 13.90
C LEU A 34 -1.03 -3.36 13.94
N GLU A 35 -2.21 -2.74 13.81
CA GLU A 35 -3.50 -3.44 13.81
C GLU A 35 -3.60 -4.43 12.66
N LEU A 36 -3.18 -4.00 11.47
CA LEU A 36 -3.15 -4.84 10.28
C LEU A 36 -2.21 -6.05 10.49
N SER A 37 -0.99 -5.80 10.98
CA SER A 37 -0.02 -6.86 11.28
C SER A 37 -0.57 -7.86 12.29
N TYR A 38 -1.27 -7.36 13.32
CA TYR A 38 -1.93 -8.20 14.32
C TYR A 38 -3.03 -9.08 13.70
N LYS A 39 -3.92 -8.47 12.90
CA LYS A 39 -5.00 -9.19 12.20
C LYS A 39 -4.45 -10.27 11.28
N ILE A 40 -3.42 -9.95 10.48
CA ILE A 40 -2.76 -10.92 9.60
C ILE A 40 -2.19 -12.07 10.42
N ARG A 41 -1.47 -11.79 11.50
CA ARG A 41 -0.86 -12.81 12.36
C ARG A 41 -1.90 -13.72 13.00
N VAL A 42 -2.98 -13.17 13.56
CA VAL A 42 -4.05 -13.94 14.19
C VAL A 42 -4.77 -14.80 13.15
N SER A 43 -5.13 -14.22 12.00
CA SER A 43 -5.81 -14.95 10.95
C SER A 43 -4.94 -16.05 10.35
N ALA A 44 -3.64 -15.82 10.20
CA ALA A 44 -2.67 -16.84 9.83
C ALA A 44 -2.67 -18.00 10.85
N GLN A 45 -2.58 -17.71 12.15
CA GLN A 45 -2.58 -18.72 13.22
C GLN A 45 -3.84 -19.59 13.21
N VAL A 46 -5.02 -18.99 13.01
CA VAL A 46 -6.30 -19.73 12.96
C VAL A 46 -6.37 -20.65 11.73
N ASN A 47 -5.70 -20.31 10.64
CA ASN A 47 -5.82 -21.01 9.35
C ASN A 47 -4.62 -21.88 8.97
N LEU A 48 -3.64 -22.06 9.88
CA LEU A 48 -2.40 -22.82 9.61
C LEU A 48 -2.65 -24.22 9.04
N ASN A 49 -3.72 -24.88 9.47
CA ASN A 49 -4.05 -26.25 9.05
C ASN A 49 -4.69 -26.32 7.64
N ARG A 50 -5.02 -25.17 7.03
CA ARG A 50 -5.76 -25.10 5.75
C ARG A 50 -5.00 -24.37 4.65
N ILE A 51 -4.24 -23.34 5.01
CA ILE A 51 -3.57 -22.46 4.05
C ILE A 51 -2.31 -21.86 4.69
N SER A 52 -1.26 -21.69 3.89
CA SER A 52 -0.07 -20.97 4.33
C SER A 52 -0.44 -19.55 4.79
N PRO A 53 0.13 -19.03 5.88
CA PRO A 53 -0.01 -17.64 6.30
C PRO A 53 0.18 -16.62 5.16
N LEU A 54 1.16 -16.89 4.29
CA LEU A 54 1.47 -16.02 3.15
C LEU A 54 0.36 -16.04 2.10
N ASP A 55 -0.15 -17.21 1.77
CA ASP A 55 -1.25 -17.36 0.81
C ASP A 55 -2.56 -16.79 1.34
N TYR A 56 -2.79 -16.89 2.66
CA TYR A 56 -3.91 -16.24 3.31
C TYR A 56 -3.82 -14.72 3.17
N LEU A 57 -2.65 -14.15 3.46
CA LEU A 57 -2.39 -12.72 3.30
C LEU A 57 -2.59 -12.29 1.84
N TYR A 58 -1.97 -12.99 0.90
CA TYR A 58 -2.11 -12.72 -0.53
C TYR A 58 -3.58 -12.68 -0.98
N LYS A 59 -4.38 -13.67 -0.56
CA LYS A 59 -5.82 -13.72 -0.87
C LYS A 59 -6.61 -12.57 -0.22
N SER A 60 -6.18 -12.07 0.95
CA SER A 60 -6.86 -10.97 1.64
C SER A 60 -6.69 -9.61 0.97
N ILE A 61 -5.65 -9.42 0.16
CA ILE A 61 -5.38 -8.17 -0.59
C ILE A 61 -6.30 -8.04 -1.82
N HIS A 62 -7.05 -9.09 -2.17
CA HIS A 62 -8.00 -9.09 -3.30
C HIS A 62 -7.42 -8.57 -4.64
N CYS A 63 -6.11 -8.76 -4.83
CA CYS A 63 -5.39 -8.31 -6.02
C CYS A 63 -4.51 -9.42 -6.57
N GLN A 64 -4.34 -9.42 -7.89
CA GLN A 64 -3.47 -10.34 -8.58
C GLN A 64 -2.13 -9.65 -8.86
N PHE A 65 -1.04 -10.28 -8.42
CA PHE A 65 0.32 -9.86 -8.72
C PHE A 65 0.92 -10.84 -9.73
N GLU A 66 1.46 -10.30 -10.81
CA GLU A 66 2.15 -11.04 -11.85
C GLU A 66 3.55 -10.44 -12.02
N ALA A 67 4.58 -11.23 -11.76
CA ALA A 67 5.96 -10.79 -11.98
C ALA A 67 6.20 -10.65 -13.49
N LEU A 68 6.67 -9.49 -13.93
CA LEU A 68 7.03 -9.29 -15.33
C LEU A 68 8.42 -9.85 -15.59
N ASN A 69 8.58 -10.52 -16.74
CA ASN A 69 9.88 -10.98 -17.18
C ASN A 69 10.70 -9.79 -17.70
N GLN A 70 12.03 -9.87 -17.59
CA GLN A 70 12.93 -8.86 -18.12
C GLN A 70 12.82 -8.75 -19.64
N ASP A 71 12.47 -9.85 -20.32
CA ASP A 71 12.28 -9.88 -21.77
C ASP A 71 10.95 -9.26 -22.23
N ASP A 72 10.02 -8.97 -21.32
CA ASP A 72 8.72 -8.40 -21.67
C ASP A 72 8.85 -6.97 -22.19
N ILE A 73 8.09 -6.65 -23.24
CA ILE A 73 8.06 -5.31 -23.85
C ILE A 73 7.65 -4.25 -22.81
N ASP A 74 6.65 -4.56 -21.98
CA ASP A 74 6.16 -3.67 -20.92
C ASP A 74 7.27 -3.40 -19.88
N CYS A 75 8.05 -4.42 -19.53
CA CYS A 75 9.18 -4.30 -18.61
C CYS A 75 10.23 -3.33 -19.15
N HIS A 76 10.58 -3.44 -20.44
CA HIS A 76 11.52 -2.53 -21.10
C HIS A 76 11.03 -1.07 -21.11
N PHE A 77 9.75 -0.84 -21.38
CA PHE A 77 9.16 0.50 -21.34
C PHE A 77 9.19 1.11 -19.94
N ILE A 78 8.84 0.32 -18.91
CA ILE A 78 8.88 0.76 -17.51
C ILE A 78 10.32 1.10 -17.10
N LEU A 79 11.30 0.24 -17.41
CA LEU A 79 12.71 0.49 -17.09
C LEU A 79 13.24 1.73 -17.78
N ARG A 80 12.86 1.96 -19.04
CA ARG A 80 13.20 3.20 -19.76
C ARG A 80 12.58 4.42 -19.09
N TYR A 81 11.33 4.33 -18.66
CA TYR A 81 10.65 5.42 -17.97
C TYR A 81 11.33 5.75 -16.63
N ILE A 82 11.68 4.73 -15.84
CA ILE A 82 12.43 4.88 -14.57
C ILE A 82 13.78 5.55 -14.83
N ARG A 83 14.55 5.09 -15.82
CA ARG A 83 15.86 5.70 -16.15
C ARG A 83 15.74 7.17 -16.54
N ALA A 84 14.66 7.55 -17.23
CA ALA A 84 14.43 8.93 -17.62
C ALA A 84 14.04 9.83 -16.43
N SER A 85 13.26 9.33 -15.47
CA SER A 85 12.78 10.13 -14.33
C SER A 85 13.66 10.02 -13.07
N SER A 86 14.40 8.92 -12.89
CA SER A 86 15.23 8.62 -11.74
C SER A 86 16.40 7.70 -12.12
N PRO A 87 17.46 8.23 -12.74
CA PRO A 87 18.54 7.44 -13.35
C PRO A 87 19.34 6.57 -12.37
N ASN A 88 19.35 6.92 -11.09
CA ASN A 88 20.11 6.21 -10.05
C ASN A 88 19.28 5.13 -9.32
N THR A 89 18.00 4.95 -9.68
CA THR A 89 17.15 3.94 -9.05
C THR A 89 17.51 2.55 -9.54
N LYS A 90 17.89 1.68 -8.62
CA LYS A 90 18.01 0.24 -8.87
C LYS A 90 16.64 -0.40 -8.77
N VAL A 91 16.27 -1.21 -9.76
CA VAL A 91 15.00 -1.95 -9.80
C VAL A 91 15.31 -3.42 -9.55
N ASP A 92 14.76 -3.97 -8.48
CA ASP A 92 14.93 -5.40 -8.16
C ASP A 92 13.84 -6.26 -8.83
N HIS A 93 12.58 -5.82 -8.76
CA HIS A 93 11.44 -6.52 -9.34
C HIS A 93 10.39 -5.56 -9.90
N ILE A 94 9.67 -6.02 -10.93
CA ILE A 94 8.52 -5.32 -11.50
C ILE A 94 7.34 -6.28 -11.47
N PHE A 95 6.22 -5.82 -10.89
CA PHE A 95 4.99 -6.58 -10.82
C PHE A 95 3.88 -5.82 -11.52
N LYS A 96 3.13 -6.53 -12.36
CA LYS A 96 1.83 -6.10 -12.84
C LYS A 96 0.80 -6.43 -11.77
N VAL A 97 -0.01 -5.44 -11.41
CA VAL A 97 -1.04 -5.57 -10.37
C VAL A 97 -2.40 -5.33 -11.00
N SER A 98 -3.32 -6.29 -10.83
CA SER A 98 -4.72 -6.17 -11.29
C SER A 98 -5.69 -6.31 -10.14
N ARG A 99 -6.74 -5.48 -10.15
CA ARG A 99 -7.81 -5.47 -9.15
C ARG A 99 -9.07 -6.07 -9.75
N THR A 100 -9.65 -7.06 -9.09
CA THR A 100 -10.80 -7.83 -9.59
C THR A 100 -12.04 -6.99 -9.93
N ASN A 101 -12.22 -5.79 -9.35
CA ASN A 101 -13.44 -4.98 -9.50
C ASN A 101 -13.26 -3.55 -10.06
N ASN A 102 -12.04 -3.04 -10.26
CA ASN A 102 -11.84 -1.61 -10.61
C ASN A 102 -11.69 -1.31 -12.09
N ASP A 103 -11.37 -2.30 -12.93
CA ASP A 103 -11.08 -2.07 -14.34
C ASP A 103 -12.31 -1.52 -15.08
N LYS A 104 -13.52 -2.04 -14.80
CA LYS A 104 -14.76 -1.62 -15.47
C LYS A 104 -15.03 -0.12 -15.33
N ARG A 105 -14.91 0.42 -14.11
CA ARG A 105 -15.18 1.83 -13.80
C ARG A 105 -14.16 2.79 -14.46
N PHE A 106 -12.93 2.33 -14.66
CA PHE A 106 -11.89 3.11 -15.33
C PHE A 106 -12.11 3.15 -16.84
N PHE A 107 -12.45 2.02 -17.46
CA PHE A 107 -12.70 1.95 -18.91
C PHE A 107 -14.01 2.62 -19.35
N GLU A 108 -15.03 2.68 -18.48
CA GLU A 108 -16.29 3.39 -18.76
C GLU A 108 -16.12 4.92 -18.90
N ARG A 109 -15.00 5.48 -18.44
CA ARG A 109 -14.71 6.92 -18.51
C ARG A 109 -13.84 7.22 -19.73
N ASN A 110 -14.46 7.68 -20.81
CA ASN A 110 -13.79 8.14 -22.03
C ASN A 110 -13.02 9.46 -21.80
N LEU A 111 -11.87 9.38 -21.13
CA LEU A 111 -10.95 10.50 -20.92
C LEU A 111 -9.82 10.43 -21.94
N ASN A 112 -9.65 11.50 -22.72
CA ASN A 112 -8.68 11.55 -23.82
C ASN A 112 -7.23 11.71 -23.37
N ASN A 113 -6.99 12.07 -22.10
CA ASN A 113 -5.67 12.43 -21.59
C ASN A 113 -5.25 11.51 -20.44
N ARG A 114 -4.64 10.36 -20.78
CA ARG A 114 -4.23 9.33 -19.81
C ARG A 114 -2.71 9.27 -19.72
N TYR A 115 -2.18 9.35 -18.51
CA TYR A 115 -0.74 9.25 -18.23
C TYR A 115 -0.46 8.15 -17.23
N LEU A 116 0.70 7.50 -17.41
CA LEU A 116 1.30 6.64 -16.40
C LEU A 116 2.20 7.50 -15.49
N LEU A 117 1.84 7.60 -14.22
CA LEU A 117 2.53 8.45 -13.24
C LEU A 117 3.09 7.63 -12.08
N TRP A 118 4.15 8.14 -11.46
CA TRP A 118 4.72 7.53 -10.27
C TRP A 118 3.93 7.91 -9.02
N HIS A 119 3.67 6.92 -8.17
CA HIS A 119 3.12 7.13 -6.84
C HIS A 119 3.90 6.27 -5.84
N GLY A 120 4.77 6.90 -5.06
CA GLY A 120 5.46 6.25 -3.96
C GLY A 120 4.48 5.96 -2.82
N THR A 121 4.54 4.75 -2.26
CA THR A 121 3.67 4.35 -1.16
C THR A 121 4.38 3.37 -0.22
N ASN A 122 3.92 3.31 1.03
CA ASN A 122 4.40 2.35 2.02
C ASN A 122 3.80 0.96 1.73
N ILE A 123 4.54 -0.11 2.02
CA ILE A 123 4.07 -1.49 1.88
C ILE A 123 2.78 -1.77 2.67
N CYS A 124 2.60 -1.17 3.84
CA CYS A 124 1.35 -1.30 4.58
C CYS A 124 0.18 -0.62 3.86
N ASN A 125 0.45 0.47 3.13
CA ASN A 125 -0.54 1.09 2.26
C ASN A 125 -0.87 0.21 1.04
N LEU A 126 0.06 -0.61 0.55
CA LEU A 126 -0.24 -1.61 -0.48
C LEU A 126 -1.18 -2.71 0.02
N ILE A 127 -1.25 -2.96 1.32
CA ILE A 127 -2.24 -3.87 1.90
C ILE A 127 -3.55 -3.13 2.21
N LYS A 128 -3.49 -1.80 2.42
CA LYS A 128 -4.65 -0.94 2.73
C LYS A 128 -5.48 -0.54 1.50
N VAL A 129 -4.80 -0.18 0.41
CA VAL A 129 -5.39 0.42 -0.81
C VAL A 129 -6.05 -0.65 -1.70
N TYR A 130 -5.63 -1.89 -1.52
CA TYR A 130 -5.91 -3.02 -2.38
C TYR A 130 -6.79 -4.03 -1.66
#